data_AF-A0A522CAA7-F1
#
_entry.id   AF-A0A522CAA7-F1
#
_cell.length_a   1.000
_cell.length_b   1.000
_cell.length_c   1.000
_cell.angle_alpha   90.00
_cell.angle_beta   90.00
_cell.angle_gamma   90.00
#
_symmetry.space_group_name_H-M   'P 1'
#
loop_
_entity.id
_entity.type
_entity.pdbx_description
1 polymer ?
#
loop_
_entity_poly.entity_id
_entity_poly.type
_entity_poly.pdbx_seq_one_letter_code
_entity_poly.pdbx_strand_id
1 'polypeptide(L)'
;MTTEIFETLNKLTQQTLENWKKLGETNLKIGQSLLSEQVELTTALVEATTKSAEETSKTKDVKEIAALQAELAQETGKLLMESARSTADIIAEAGKVYNQLFETSLKATSEYAGKASGKGKKAA
;
A
#
# COMPACT_ATOMS: atom_id res chain seq x y z
N MET A 1 -26.56 -2.33 34.63
CA MET A 1 -26.88 -1.48 33.46
C MET A 1 -25.82 -0.40 33.22
N THR A 2 -25.37 0.33 34.24
CA THR A 2 -24.30 1.34 34.13
C THR A 2 -22.94 0.72 33.80
N THR A 3 -22.60 -0.42 34.42
CA THR A 3 -21.32 -1.13 34.22
C THR A 3 -21.14 -1.68 32.80
N GLU A 4 -22.16 -2.33 32.21
CA GLU A 4 -22.10 -2.85 30.84
C GLU A 4 -21.98 -1.75 29.76
N ILE A 5 -22.59 -0.59 29.99
CA ILE A 5 -22.45 0.58 29.11
C ILE A 5 -21.03 1.12 29.21
N PHE A 6 -20.48 1.20 30.41
CA PHE A 6 -19.10 1.65 30.65
C PHE A 6 -18.07 0.71 30.01
N GLU A 7 -18.24 -0.61 30.16
CA GLU A 7 -17.39 -1.62 29.52
C GLU A 7 -17.49 -1.57 27.99
N THR A 8 -18.69 -1.40 27.44
CA THR A 8 -18.90 -1.28 25.99
C THR A 8 -18.24 -0.01 25.44
N LEU A 9 -18.34 1.12 26.14
CA LEU A 9 -17.68 2.38 25.77
C LEU A 9 -16.15 2.27 25.86
N ASN A 10 -15.63 1.59 26.89
CA ASN A 10 -14.20 1.40 27.05
C ASN A 10 -13.64 0.50 25.93
N LYS A 11 -14.36 -0.57 25.57
CA LYS A 11 -14.00 -1.46 24.45
C LYS A 11 -14.05 -0.73 23.10
N LEU A 12 -15.07 0.10 22.86
CA LEU A 12 -15.16 0.96 21.68
C LEU A 12 -14.01 1.95 21.59
N THR A 13 -13.65 2.58 22.71
CA THR A 13 -12.52 3.52 22.79
C THR A 13 -11.20 2.82 22.48
N GLN A 14 -10.96 1.64 23.07
CA GLN A 14 -9.76 0.83 22.81
C GLN A 14 -9.68 0.39 21.34
N GLN A 15 -10.77 -0.14 20.78
CA GLN A 15 -10.82 -0.52 19.36
C GLN A 15 -10.60 0.67 18.42
N THR A 16 -11.13 1.84 18.78
CA THR A 16 -10.93 3.07 18.00
C THR A 16 -9.46 3.49 18.01
N LEU A 17 -8.80 3.47 19.18
CA LEU A 17 -7.37 3.78 19.30
C LEU A 17 -6.49 2.78 18.53
N GLU A 18 -6.81 1.49 18.60
CA GLU A 18 -6.11 0.45 17.82
C GLU A 18 -6.28 0.66 16.31
N ASN A 19 -7.48 1.01 15.86
CA ASN A 19 -7.75 1.32 14.46
C ASN A 19 -6.97 2.55 13.97
N TRP A 20 -6.92 3.61 14.77
CA TRP A 20 -6.11 4.80 14.46
C TRP A 20 -4.62 4.51 14.40
N LYS A 21 -4.11 3.70 15.34
CA LYS A 21 -2.72 3.24 15.33
C LYS A 21 -2.43 2.46 14.05
N LYS A 22 -3.27 1.48 13.70
CA LYS A 22 -3.12 0.65 12.51
C LYS A 22 -3.16 1.48 11.22
N LEU A 23 -4.05 2.48 11.16
CA LEU A 23 -4.11 3.44 10.05
C LEU A 23 -2.80 4.24 9.92
N GLY A 24 -2.29 4.78 11.03
CA GLY A 24 -1.05 5.54 11.06
C GLY A 24 0.17 4.71 10.63
N GLU A 25 0.32 3.51 11.19
CA GLU A 25 1.37 2.55 10.81
C GLU A 25 1.28 2.17 9.33
N THR A 26 0.07 1.97 8.81
CA THR A 26 -0.16 1.63 7.40
C THR A 26 0.24 2.77 6.48
N ASN A 27 -0.16 4.00 6.78
CA ASN A 27 0.23 5.17 5.98
C ASN A 27 1.75 5.36 5.94
N LEU A 28 2.43 5.17 7.08
CA LEU A 28 3.89 5.23 7.15
C LEU A 28 4.52 4.11 6.31
N LYS A 29 4.03 2.88 6.44
CA LYS A 29 4.52 1.74 5.66
C LYS A 29 4.36 1.96 4.16
N ILE A 30 3.20 2.41 3.70
CA ILE A 30 2.95 2.73 2.28
C ILE A 30 3.91 3.82 1.80
N GLY A 31 4.06 4.90 2.57
CA GLY A 31 4.99 5.98 2.23
C GLY A 31 6.43 5.49 2.10
N GLN A 32 6.88 4.65 3.04
CA GLN A 32 8.21 4.02 2.98
C GLN A 32 8.35 3.11 1.76
N SER A 33 7.36 2.27 1.46
CA SER A 33 7.39 1.38 0.30
C SER A 33 7.42 2.14 -1.02
N LEU A 34 6.63 3.22 -1.17
CA LEU A 34 6.63 4.06 -2.36
C LEU A 34 7.96 4.82 -2.55
N LEU A 35 8.60 5.22 -1.46
CA LEU A 35 9.92 5.86 -1.53
C LEU A 35 11.01 4.84 -1.87
N SER A 36 10.97 3.64 -1.28
CA SER A 36 11.88 2.54 -1.63
C SER A 36 11.78 2.20 -3.10
N GLU A 37 10.56 2.04 -3.61
CA GLU A 37 10.30 1.75 -5.02
C GLU A 37 10.87 2.82 -5.96
N GLN A 38 10.71 4.10 -5.63
CA GLN A 38 11.30 5.19 -6.41
C GLN A 38 12.83 5.17 -6.42
N VAL A 39 13.45 4.87 -5.27
CA VAL A 39 14.91 4.74 -5.17
C VAL A 39 15.40 3.53 -5.96
N GLU A 40 14.74 2.38 -5.81
CA GLU A 40 15.08 1.13 -6.52
C GLU A 40 14.96 1.31 -8.04
N LEU A 41 13.85 1.85 -8.53
CA LEU A 41 13.69 2.16 -9.95
C LEU A 41 14.75 3.13 -10.45
N THR A 42 15.03 4.20 -9.70
CA THR A 42 16.04 5.20 -10.10
C THR A 42 17.42 4.57 -10.19
N THR A 43 17.82 3.79 -9.19
CA THR A 43 19.09 3.06 -9.19
C THR A 43 19.17 2.12 -10.39
N ALA A 44 18.13 1.33 -10.65
CA ALA A 44 18.12 0.40 -11.77
C ALA A 44 18.22 1.11 -13.13
N LEU A 45 17.55 2.25 -13.30
CA LEU A 45 17.65 3.06 -14.53
C LEU A 45 19.05 3.65 -14.73
N VAL A 46 19.68 4.12 -13.64
CA VAL A 46 21.06 4.63 -13.67
C VAL A 46 22.04 3.52 -14.03
N GLU A 47 21.87 2.34 -13.45
CA GLU A 47 22.70 1.16 -13.75
C GLU A 47 22.55 0.73 -15.22
N ALA A 48 21.33 0.58 -15.72
CA ALA A 48 21.06 0.22 -17.12
C ALA A 48 21.65 1.25 -18.09
N THR A 49 21.49 2.55 -17.79
CA THR A 49 22.05 3.63 -18.62
C THR A 49 23.57 3.62 -18.59
N THR A 50 24.18 3.45 -17.40
CA THR A 50 25.65 3.42 -17.24
C THR A 50 26.24 2.23 -17.99
N LYS A 51 25.63 1.05 -17.86
CA LYS A 51 26.04 -0.16 -18.60
C LYS A 51 25.95 0.07 -20.11
N SER A 52 24.84 0.59 -20.60
CA SER A 52 24.67 0.87 -22.03
C SER A 52 25.66 1.91 -22.55
N ALA A 53 25.97 2.95 -21.76
CA ALA A 53 26.97 3.95 -22.11
C ALA A 53 28.38 3.34 -22.19
N GLU A 54 28.75 2.48 -21.23
CA GLU A 54 30.01 1.75 -21.27
C GLU A 54 30.13 0.84 -22.50
N GLU A 55 29.10 0.06 -22.80
CA GLU A 55 29.08 -0.84 -23.96
C GLU A 55 29.15 -0.05 -25.27
N THR A 56 28.36 1.02 -25.40
CA THR A 56 28.38 1.91 -26.57
C THR A 56 29.75 2.55 -26.76
N SER A 57 30.44 2.95 -25.68
CA SER A 57 31.79 3.55 -25.76
C SER A 57 32.87 2.59 -26.27
N LYS A 58 32.67 1.28 -26.09
CA LYS A 58 33.58 0.21 -26.51
C LYS A 58 33.30 -0.26 -27.94
N THR A 59 32.08 -0.03 -28.44
CA THR A 59 31.61 -0.50 -29.74
C THR A 59 31.93 0.48 -30.88
N LYS A 60 32.46 -0.03 -31.99
CA LYS A 60 32.77 0.75 -33.20
C LYS A 60 31.80 0.52 -34.36
N ASP A 61 31.03 -0.57 -34.33
CA ASP A 61 30.04 -0.88 -35.36
C ASP A 61 28.69 -0.19 -35.05
N VAL A 62 28.22 0.62 -35.99
CA VAL A 62 26.94 1.35 -35.90
C VAL A 62 25.75 0.39 -35.77
N LYS A 63 25.80 -0.81 -36.36
CA LYS A 63 24.74 -1.81 -36.22
C LYS A 63 24.67 -2.38 -34.81
N GLU A 64 25.81 -2.60 -34.18
CA GLU A 64 25.89 -3.05 -32.79
C GLU A 64 25.41 -1.94 -31.84
N ILE A 65 25.73 -0.67 -32.11
CA ILE A 65 25.18 0.47 -31.35
C ILE A 65 23.64 0.51 -31.43
N ALA A 66 23.06 0.30 -32.61
CA ALA A 66 21.61 0.26 -32.76
C ALA A 66 20.97 -0.89 -31.95
N ALA A 67 21.64 -2.05 -31.89
CA ALA A 67 21.20 -3.16 -31.06
C ALA A 67 21.25 -2.83 -29.56
N LEU A 68 22.32 -2.18 -29.09
CA LEU A 68 22.47 -1.74 -27.70
C LEU A 68 21.40 -0.72 -27.28
N GLN A 69 21.01 0.19 -28.18
CA GLN A 69 19.91 1.13 -27.91
C GLN A 69 18.56 0.41 -27.81
N ALA A 70 18.32 -0.60 -28.64
CA ALA A 70 17.11 -1.41 -28.57
C ALA A 70 17.05 -2.24 -27.27
N GLU A 71 18.19 -2.79 -26.84
CA GLU A 71 18.31 -3.51 -25.57
C GLU A 71 18.05 -2.58 -24.37
N LEU A 72 18.66 -1.39 -24.34
CA LEU A 72 18.41 -0.39 -23.30
C LEU A 72 16.93 0.01 -23.24
N ALA A 73 16.28 0.18 -24.40
CA ALA A 73 14.86 0.51 -24.45
C ALA A 73 13.98 -0.63 -23.91
N GLN A 74 14.30 -1.88 -24.22
CA GLN A 74 13.61 -3.05 -23.68
C GLN A 74 13.81 -3.20 -22.17
N GLU A 75 15.04 -3.04 -21.69
CA GLU A 75 15.39 -3.12 -20.27
C GLU A 75 14.69 -2.02 -19.47
N THR A 76 14.76 -0.78 -19.95
CA THR A 76 14.04 0.36 -19.35
C THR A 76 12.52 0.12 -19.31
N GLY A 77 11.94 -0.37 -20.40
CA GLY A 77 10.52 -0.69 -20.47
C GLY A 77 10.11 -1.77 -19.46
N LYS A 78 10.95 -2.80 -19.29
CA LYS A 78 10.74 -3.86 -18.30
C LYS A 78 10.79 -3.31 -16.87
N LEU A 79 11.81 -2.50 -16.54
CA LEU A 79 11.94 -1.87 -15.22
C LEU A 79 10.71 -1.02 -14.87
N LEU A 80 10.21 -0.24 -15.83
CA LEU A 80 8.99 0.56 -15.63
C LEU A 80 7.75 -0.30 -15.41
N MET A 81 7.60 -1.40 -16.16
CA MET A 81 6.46 -2.32 -15.95
C MET A 81 6.53 -3.05 -14.61
N GLU A 82 7.72 -3.46 -14.18
CA GLU A 82 7.95 -4.08 -12.86
C GLU A 82 7.62 -3.10 -11.74
N SER A 83 8.09 -1.85 -11.87
CA SER A 83 7.79 -0.80 -10.89
C SER A 83 6.31 -0.44 -10.82
N ALA A 84 5.63 -0.39 -11.97
CA ALA A 84 4.19 -0.19 -12.01
C ALA A 84 3.42 -1.31 -11.31
N ARG A 85 3.87 -2.58 -11.45
CA ARG A 85 3.28 -3.73 -10.75
C ARG A 85 3.53 -3.63 -9.24
N SER A 86 4.75 -3.35 -8.82
CA SER A 86 5.10 -3.16 -7.40
C SER A 86 4.26 -2.05 -6.76
N THR A 87 4.13 -0.91 -7.44
CA THR A 87 3.27 0.20 -7.00
C THR A 87 1.80 -0.22 -6.87
N ALA A 88 1.29 -1.00 -7.82
CA ALA A 88 -0.08 -1.52 -7.74
C ALA A 88 -0.28 -2.46 -6.54
N ASP A 89 0.71 -3.29 -6.22
CA ASP A 89 0.68 -4.17 -5.05
C ASP A 89 0.68 -3.37 -3.73
N ILE A 90 1.49 -2.31 -3.64
CA ILE A 90 1.50 -1.39 -2.49
C ILE A 90 0.12 -0.74 -2.28
N ILE A 91 -0.51 -0.27 -3.36
CA ILE A 91 -1.85 0.33 -3.30
C ILE A 91 -2.92 -0.72 -2.95
N ALA A 92 -2.81 -1.95 -3.47
CA ALA A 92 -3.72 -3.03 -3.15
C ALA A 92 -3.65 -3.42 -1.65
N GLU A 93 -2.45 -3.41 -1.07
CA GLU A 93 -2.26 -3.63 0.37
C GLU A 93 -2.92 -2.51 1.19
N ALA A 94 -2.75 -1.26 0.77
CA ALA A 94 -3.44 -0.12 1.39
C ALA A 94 -4.97 -0.32 1.39
N GLY A 95 -5.54 -0.70 0.24
CA GLY A 95 -6.97 -0.94 0.08
C GLY A 95 -7.50 -2.02 1.02
N LYS A 96 -6.75 -3.10 1.24
CA LYS A 96 -7.12 -4.16 2.20
C LYS A 96 -7.22 -3.63 3.62
N VAL A 97 -6.30 -2.77 4.04
CA VAL A 97 -6.32 -2.20 5.40
C VAL A 97 -7.51 -1.25 5.57
N TYR A 98 -7.79 -0.38 4.60
CA TYR A 98 -8.96 0.50 4.66
C TYR A 98 -10.27 -0.29 4.70
N ASN A 99 -10.39 -1.37 3.92
CA ASN A 99 -11.56 -2.25 3.98
C ASN A 99 -11.72 -2.92 5.35
N GLN A 100 -10.63 -3.40 5.97
CA GLN A 100 -10.67 -3.95 7.32
C GLN A 100 -11.11 -2.92 8.37
N LEU A 101 -10.66 -1.67 8.25
CA LEU A 101 -11.09 -0.58 9.14
C LEU A 101 -12.58 -0.27 8.97
N PHE A 102 -13.06 -0.28 7.73
CA PHE A 102 -14.48 -0.11 7.42
C PHE A 102 -15.34 -1.25 7.97
N GLU A 103 -14.93 -2.51 7.78
CA GLU A 103 -15.62 -3.68 8.33
C GLU A 103 -15.67 -3.65 9.87
N THR A 104 -14.56 -3.24 10.51
CA THR A 104 -14.49 -3.11 11.97
C THR A 104 -15.45 -2.02 12.47
N SER A 105 -15.55 -0.90 11.75
CA SER A 105 -16.46 0.19 12.06
C SER A 105 -17.93 -0.24 11.91
N LEU A 106 -18.27 -0.95 10.82
CA LEU A 106 -19.60 -1.53 10.60
C LEU A 106 -19.99 -2.52 11.70
N LYS A 107 -19.08 -3.41 12.09
CA LYS A 107 -19.31 -4.36 13.19
C LYS A 107 -19.61 -3.62 14.50
N ALA A 108 -18.78 -2.64 14.86
CA ALA A 108 -18.98 -1.82 16.06
C ALA A 108 -20.35 -1.11 16.07
N THR A 109 -20.78 -0.55 14.93
CA THR A 109 -22.11 0.07 14.79
C THR A 109 -23.24 -0.97 14.89
N SER A 110 -23.09 -2.13 14.28
CA SER A 110 -24.11 -3.20 14.30
C SER A 110 -24.29 -3.81 15.70
N GLU A 111 -23.21 -3.99 16.46
CA GLU A 111 -23.26 -4.45 17.85
C GLU A 111 -23.96 -3.43 18.75
N TYR A 112 -23.73 -2.14 18.52
CA TYR A 112 -24.41 -1.07 19.23
C TYR A 112 -25.91 -1.00 18.87
N ALA A 113 -26.25 -1.07 17.58
CA ALA A 113 -27.64 -1.08 17.12
C ALA A 113 -28.41 -2.32 17.59
N GLY A 114 -27.77 -3.49 17.65
CA GLY A 114 -28.32 -4.72 18.22
C GLY A 114 -28.60 -4.61 19.73
N LYS A 115 -27.67 -4.01 20.48
CA LYS A 115 -27.84 -3.73 21.92
C LYS A 115 -28.90 -2.66 22.21
N ALA A 116 -29.06 -1.67 21.33
CA ALA A 116 -30.08 -0.62 21.45
C ALA A 116 -31.49 -1.11 21.06
N SER A 117 -31.62 -1.88 19.97
CA SER A 117 -32.89 -2.44 19.50
C SER A 117 -33.45 -3.53 20.43
N GLY A 118 -32.59 -4.29 21.13
CA GLY A 118 -32.99 -5.22 22.18
C GLY A 118 -33.68 -4.56 23.40
N LYS A 119 -33.51 -3.24 23.59
CA LYS A 119 -34.17 -2.48 24.67
C LYS A 119 -35.54 -1.91 24.26
N GLY A 120 -35.83 -1.79 22.96
CA GLY A 120 -37.13 -1.30 22.46
C GLY A 120 -38.27 -2.34 22.54
N LYS A 121 -37.95 -3.63 22.62
CA LYS A 121 -38.95 -4.72 22.71
C LYS A 121 -39.36 -5.11 24.14
N LYS A 122 -38.79 -4.50 25.18
CA LYS A 122 -39.17 -4.76 26.60
C LYS A 122 -39.91 -3.59 27.26
N ALA A 123 -40.30 -2.59 26.48
CA ALA A 123 -41.11 -1.45 26.93
C ALA A 123 -42.25 -1.19 25.92
N ALA A 124 -43.11 -2.18 25.72
CA ALA A 124 -44.42 -2.06 25.10
C ALA A 124 -45.30 -3.18 25.64
#